data_AF-A0A661CIH5-F1
#
_entry.id   AF-A0A661CIH5-F1
#
_cell.length_a   1.000
_cell.length_b   1.000
_cell.length_c   1.000
_cell.angle_alpha   90.00
_cell.angle_beta   90.00
_cell.angle_gamma   90.00
#
_symmetry.space_group_name_H-M   'P 1'
#
loop_
_entity.id
_entity.type
_entity.pdbx_description
1 polymer ?
#
loop_
_entity_poly.entity_id
_entity_poly.type
_entity_poly.pdbx_seq_one_letter_code
_entity_poly.pdbx_strand_id
1 'polypeptide(L)' 'MTDHYAVIGNPIGHSKSPLIHTEFAKQTGQDLDYISREIPLDDLAGGLKQLQKEGFKGINITV' A
#
# COMPACT_ATOMS: atom_id res chain seq x y z
N MET A 1 13.92 5.30 9.51
CA MET A 1 13.66 4.09 8.71
C MET A 1 12.30 4.33 8.16
N THR A 2 12.17 4.41 6.84
CA THR A 2 10.92 4.75 6.18
C THR A 2 9.88 3.66 6.45
N ASP A 3 8.71 4.06 6.92
CA ASP A 3 7.59 3.15 7.11
C ASP A 3 6.91 2.84 5.76
N HIS A 4 6.55 1.57 5.53
CA HIS A 4 5.99 1.13 4.26
C HIS A 4 4.49 0.89 4.33
N TYR A 5 3.75 1.53 3.42
CA TYR A 5 2.29 1.39 3.30
C TYR A 5 1.87 1.08 1.85
N ALA A 6 0.72 0.43 1.69
CA ALA A 6 0.19 0.13 0.36
C ALA A 6 -1.34 0.24 0.27
N VAL A 7 -1.84 0.44 -0.94
CA VAL A 7 -3.21 0.09 -1.31
C VAL A 7 -3.18 -1.18 -2.17
N ILE A 8 -4.02 -2.16 -1.82
CA ILE A 8 -4.16 -3.41 -2.57
C ILE A 8 -5.51 -3.48 -3.31
N GLY A 9 -5.53 -4.11 -4.48
CA GLY A 9 -6.73 -4.36 -5.30
C GLY A 9 -6.37 -4.98 -6.65
N ASN A 10 -7.36 -5.25 -7.50
CA ASN A 10 -7.16 -5.80 -8.85
C ASN A 10 -8.34 -5.47 -9.77
N PRO A 11 -8.23 -4.48 -10.69
CA PRO A 11 -7.02 -3.73 -11.06
C PRO A 11 -6.75 -2.53 -10.13
N ILE A 12 -5.48 -2.26 -9.82
CA ILE A 12 -5.11 -1.19 -8.86
C ILE A 12 -4.48 0.07 -9.47
N GLY A 13 -4.10 0.03 -10.75
CA GLY A 13 -3.30 1.08 -11.40
C GLY A 13 -3.91 2.48 -11.43
N HIS A 14 -5.24 2.60 -11.26
CA HIS A 14 -5.95 3.88 -11.26
C HIS A 14 -6.13 4.49 -9.85
N SER A 15 -5.66 3.82 -8.79
CA SER A 15 -5.80 4.33 -7.44
C SER A 15 -5.04 5.64 -7.24
N LYS A 16 -5.73 6.65 -6.70
CA LYS A 16 -5.12 7.93 -6.31
C LYS A 16 -4.51 7.90 -4.92
N SER A 17 -4.70 6.82 -4.15
CA SER A 17 -4.20 6.71 -2.78
C SER A 17 -2.69 6.93 -2.66
N PRO A 18 -1.82 6.37 -3.53
CA PRO A 18 -0.37 6.64 -3.46
C PRO A 18 -0.02 8.12 -3.54
N LEU A 19 -0.65 8.86 -4.45
CA LEU A 19 -0.45 10.31 -4.59
C LEU A 19 -0.91 11.06 -3.33
N ILE A 20 -2.13 10.76 -2.87
CA ILE A 20 -2.74 11.44 -1.72
C ILE A 20 -1.93 11.22 -0.44
N HIS A 21 -1.56 9.97 -0.14
CA HIS A 21 -0.82 9.65 1.09
C HIS A 21 0.64 10.14 1.05
N THR A 22 1.29 10.09 -0.12
CA THR A 22 2.63 10.70 -0.29
C THR A 22 2.58 12.20 -0.03
N GLU A 23 1.53 12.89 -0.49
CA GLU A 23 1.37 14.32 -0.27
C GLU A 23 1.10 14.64 1.21
N PHE A 24 0.29 13.84 1.89
CA PHE A 24 0.10 13.97 3.35
C PHE A 24 1.40 13.75 4.13
N ALA A 25 2.19 12.75 3.76
CA ALA A 25 3.47 12.48 4.42
C ALA A 25 4.41 13.68 4.33
N LYS A 26 4.48 14.32 3.15
CA LYS A 26 5.27 15.55 2.95
C LYS A 26 4.76 16.71 3.81
N GLN A 27 3.46 16.96 3.81
CA GLN A 27 2.86 18.08 4.56
C GLN A 27 2.98 17.91 6.08
N THR A 28 3.08 16.67 6.56
CA THR A 28 3.13 16.34 8.00
C THR A 28 4.51 15.90 8.49
N GLY A 29 5.51 15.88 7.60
CA GLY A 29 6.88 15.48 7.94
C GLY A 29 7.02 14.01 8.34
N GLN A 30 6.16 13.12 7.84
CA GLN A 30 6.25 11.68 8.10
C GLN A 30 7.26 11.02 7.14
N ASP A 31 8.13 10.17 7.68
CA ASP A 31 9.06 9.32 6.92
C ASP A 31 8.37 8.02 6.52
N LEU A 32 7.59 8.06 5.44
CA LEU A 32 6.90 6.89 4.90
C LEU A 32 6.85 6.91 3.37
N ASP A 33 6.69 5.73 2.78
CA ASP A 33 6.24 5.57 1.40
C ASP A 33 4.85 4.94 1.34
N TYR A 34 4.15 5.22 0.25
CA TYR A 34 2.83 4.66 0.00
C TYR A 34 2.70 4.25 -1.46
N ILE A 35 2.54 2.95 -1.71
CA ILE A 35 2.51 2.37 -3.06
C ILE A 35 1.17 1.70 -3.41
N SER A 36 0.97 1.39 -4.68
CA SER A 36 -0.07 0.45 -5.12
C SER A 36 0.53 -0.95 -5.27
N ARG A 37 -0.21 -1.98 -4.85
CA ARG A 37 0.20 -3.37 -4.98
C ARG A 37 -0.96 -4.18 -5.54
N GLU A 38 -0.75 -4.75 -6.72
CA GLU A 38 -1.73 -5.66 -7.31
C GLU A 38 -1.64 -7.03 -6.62
N ILE A 39 -2.77 -7.58 -6.21
CA ILE A 39 -2.86 -8.90 -5.59
C ILE A 39 -3.74 -9.80 -6.46
N PRO A 40 -3.37 -11.08 -6.70
CA PRO A 40 -4.20 -12.03 -7.43
C PRO A 40 -5.56 -12.23 -6.76
N LEU A 41 -6.64 -12.33 -7.55
CA LEU A 41 -8.00 -12.53 -7.06
C LEU A 41 -8.17 -13.85 -6.28
N ASP A 42 -7.34 -14.84 -6.58
CA ASP A 42 -7.38 -16.19 -6.02
C ASP A 42 -6.42 -16.40 -4.83
N ASP A 43 -5.59 -15.41 -4.48
CA ASP A 43 -4.63 -15.54 -3.37
C ASP A 43 -4.43 -14.25 -2.56
N LEU A 44 -5.53 -13.70 -2.05
CA LEU A 44 -5.47 -12.57 -1.11
C LEU A 44 -4.65 -12.93 0.15
N ALA A 45 -4.84 -14.13 0.70
CA ALA A 45 -4.18 -14.54 1.93
C ALA A 45 -2.65 -14.64 1.78
N GLY A 46 -2.16 -15.18 0.66
CA GLY A 46 -0.74 -15.21 0.33
C GLY A 46 -0.17 -13.80 0.12
N GLY A 47 -0.89 -12.94 -0.61
CA GLY A 47 -0.51 -11.55 -0.80
C GLY A 47 -0.37 -10.76 0.51
N LEU A 48 -1.32 -10.92 1.44
CA LEU A 48 -1.26 -10.29 2.78
C LEU A 48 -0.08 -10.81 3.60
N LYS A 49 0.17 -12.13 3.60
CA LYS A 49 1.33 -12.72 4.28
C LYS A 49 2.65 -12.19 3.71
N GLN A 50 2.72 -11.99 2.40
CA GLN A 50 3.90 -11.45 1.74
C GLN A 50 4.15 -10.00 2.16
N LEU A 51 3.11 -9.15 2.18
CA LEU A 51 3.22 -7.77 2.66
C LEU A 51 3.66 -7.70 4.12
N GLN A 52 3.14 -8.58 4.97
CA GLN A 52 3.57 -8.66 6.37
C GLN A 52 5.06 -9.02 6.49
N LYS A 53 5.54 -9.98 5.67
CA LYS A 53 6.97 -10.38 5.64
C LYS A 53 7.87 -9.28 5.09
N GLU A 54 7.37 -8.47 4.15
CA GLU A 54 8.07 -7.30 3.59
C GLU A 54 8.13 -6.12 4.58
N GLY A 55 7.43 -6.22 5.73
CA GLY A 55 7.52 -5.23 6.81
C GLY A 55 6.53 -4.06 6.68
N PHE A 56 5.50 -4.19 5.83
CA PHE A 56 4.46 -3.17 5.69
C PHE A 56 3.75 -2.90 7.02
N LYS A 57 3.59 -1.62 7.34
CA LYS A 57 2.99 -1.14 8.59
C LYS A 57 1.47 -1.04 8.53
N GLY A 58 0.91 -0.96 7.33
CA GLY A 58 -0.53 -0.91 7.12
C GLY A 58 -0.91 -0.91 5.64
N ILE A 59 -2.18 -1.24 5.37
CA ILE A 59 -2.72 -1.26 4.02
C ILE A 59 -4.14 -0.68 3.96
N ASN A 60 -4.48 -0.11 2.80
CA ASN A 60 -5.86 0.06 2.36
C ASN A 60 -6.23 -1.05 1.37
N ILE A 61 -7.53 -1.34 1.24
CA ILE A 61 -8.07 -2.36 0.34
C ILE A 61 -9.14 -1.73 -0.55
N THR A 62 -9.13 -2.07 -1.84
CA THR A 62 -10.16 -1.70 -2.81
C THR A 62 -10.46 -2.87 -3.75
N VAL A 63 -11.47 -2.71 -4.63
CA VAL A 63 -11.84 -3.70 -5.65
C VAL A 63 -10.79 -3.77 -6.75
#